data_AF-A0A7X9C546-F1
#
_entry.id   AF-A0A7X9C546-F1
#
_cell.length_a   1.000
_cell.length_b   1.000
_cell.length_c   1.000
_cell.angle_alpha   90.00
_cell.angle_beta   90.00
_cell.angle_gamma   90.00
#
_symmetry.space_group_name_H-M   'P 1'
#
loop_
_entity.id
_entity.type
_entity.pdbx_description
1 polymer ?
#
loop_
_entity_poly.entity_id
_entity_poly.type
_entity_poly.pdbx_seq_one_letter_code
_entity_poly.pdbx_strand_id
1 'polypeptide(L)'
;MDKREKLRMSFDPHTIEHLGVKMYSNIPNAIAELIANAYDAEAENVIIELFDKDGSKSIRLTDDGVGMDFDDINTKFLRIGRKRRLEDGNAFSPNGKRKVTGKKGLGKLAFFGIGDTIDIVTKKDGKQILFTLDWNELLETDKPDYEPQFHIIDCNSEEHGTSITLKNLKRKSKFDKAELAISLSKLFNLFDNSFNVIISLNGDEALKIDDKLKYKNIAAQFKWNFSEFSITVASDYSEKSKISGEIISTEKPLKPGLRGITLFANGRLVNAPEFFGVSESSHGFSYFTGWLNVDFVDDWEKDVISTDRQSLNWDLPETELLRAFLKKTMSELERDWRKQRNEKKKEEIKEKTKVDISGWYGKLPQEVQTSIEPIVTAIMYDSELPVDTQTSIVKNLHSLIPEYPYYHWRHLHSSVQDASYTDYDRKDFYRAFEETIKRYISEVRSKSGSINSTDSGMMGEVFGKGKVLKVADKYKKTDGSEFTPFTIENIEEGQKFLSMGILSGARNPVAHEEVAQLRDSKLFTEKDCLDALSLLSHLFRRLDDA
;
A
#
# COMPACT_ATOMS: atom_id res chain seq x y z
N MET A 1 32.37 -71.22 -1.29
CA MET A 1 32.32 -69.83 -0.82
C MET A 1 31.54 -69.04 -1.84
N ASP A 2 30.30 -68.72 -1.49
CA ASP A 2 29.30 -68.11 -2.35
C ASP A 2 29.60 -66.60 -2.52
N LYS A 3 30.18 -66.20 -3.66
CA LYS A 3 30.28 -64.79 -4.06
C LYS A 3 28.87 -64.33 -4.42
N ARG A 4 28.07 -63.97 -3.41
CA ARG A 4 26.76 -63.34 -3.65
C ARG A 4 26.98 -62.07 -4.47
N GLU A 5 26.52 -62.10 -5.71
CA GLU A 5 26.46 -60.94 -6.58
C GLU A 5 25.64 -59.85 -5.87
N LYS A 6 26.25 -58.68 -5.67
CA LYS A 6 25.60 -57.51 -5.07
C LYS A 6 25.37 -56.48 -6.15
N LEU A 7 24.15 -55.95 -6.23
CA LEU A 7 23.88 -54.75 -7.00
C LEU A 7 24.63 -53.58 -6.36
N ARG A 8 25.40 -52.84 -7.16
CA ARG A 8 26.17 -51.68 -6.74
C ARG A 8 25.66 -50.45 -7.49
N MET A 9 25.30 -49.41 -6.74
CA MET A 9 25.09 -48.07 -7.27
C MET A 9 26.42 -47.30 -7.14
N SER A 10 26.96 -46.82 -8.26
CA SER A 10 28.13 -45.94 -8.32
C SER A 10 27.71 -44.54 -8.72
N PHE A 11 28.39 -43.53 -8.19
CA PHE A 11 28.14 -42.13 -8.53
C PHE A 11 29.25 -41.64 -9.46
N ASP A 12 28.85 -41.02 -10.56
CA ASP A 12 29.76 -40.43 -11.53
C ASP A 12 30.26 -39.07 -10.99
N PRO A 13 31.55 -38.69 -11.12
CA PRO A 13 32.02 -37.34 -10.84
C PRO A 13 31.19 -36.22 -11.51
N HIS A 14 30.61 -36.47 -12.69
CA HIS A 14 29.68 -35.56 -13.37
C HIS A 14 28.39 -35.30 -12.58
N THR A 15 28.08 -36.09 -11.55
CA THR A 15 27.00 -35.78 -10.60
C THR A 15 27.22 -34.43 -9.91
N ILE A 16 28.48 -34.02 -9.72
CA ILE A 16 28.86 -32.70 -9.19
C ILE A 16 28.44 -31.59 -10.15
N GLU A 17 28.52 -31.82 -11.47
CA GLU A 17 28.08 -30.85 -12.48
C GLU A 17 26.58 -30.57 -12.36
N HIS A 18 25.79 -31.63 -12.20
CA HIS A 18 24.34 -31.53 -12.08
C HIS A 18 23.89 -30.91 -10.75
N LEU A 19 24.58 -31.22 -9.65
CA LEU A 19 24.23 -30.74 -8.30
C LEU A 19 24.79 -29.34 -7.97
N GLY A 20 25.91 -28.94 -8.57
CA GLY A 20 26.59 -27.67 -8.27
C GLY A 20 26.43 -26.63 -9.38
N VAL A 21 26.76 -26.99 -10.62
CA VAL A 21 26.91 -26.00 -11.70
C VAL A 21 25.56 -25.51 -12.22
N LYS A 22 24.59 -26.41 -12.40
CA LYS A 22 23.26 -26.04 -12.91
C LYS A 22 22.38 -25.34 -11.86
N MET A 23 22.62 -25.60 -10.58
CA MET A 23 21.84 -25.00 -9.49
C MET A 23 22.22 -23.53 -9.20
N TYR A 24 23.44 -23.11 -9.56
CA TYR A 24 23.98 -21.79 -9.21
C TYR A 24 24.56 -21.04 -10.43
N SER A 25 23.83 -21.03 -11.55
CA SER A 25 24.21 -20.25 -12.74
C SER A 25 24.14 -18.73 -12.53
N ASN A 26 23.60 -18.27 -11.39
CA ASN A 26 23.41 -16.86 -11.07
C ASN A 26 24.49 -16.35 -10.09
N ILE A 27 25.25 -15.33 -10.51
CA ILE A 27 26.36 -14.72 -9.76
C ILE A 27 25.98 -14.29 -8.34
N PRO A 28 24.90 -13.52 -8.11
CA PRO A 28 24.42 -13.19 -6.77
C PRO A 28 24.33 -14.39 -5.81
N ASN A 29 23.82 -15.54 -6.27
CA ASN A 29 23.62 -16.71 -5.42
C ASN A 29 24.97 -17.37 -5.05
N ALA A 30 25.91 -17.44 -6.00
CA ALA A 30 27.24 -17.99 -5.73
C ALA A 30 28.06 -17.07 -4.79
N ILE A 31 27.98 -15.75 -4.99
CA ILE A 31 28.59 -14.77 -4.07
C ILE A 31 27.91 -14.85 -2.69
N ALA A 32 26.60 -15.07 -2.63
CA ALA A 32 25.89 -15.25 -1.37
C ALA A 32 26.41 -16.47 -0.57
N GLU A 33 26.77 -17.58 -1.22
CA GLU A 33 27.41 -18.69 -0.51
C GLU A 33 28.75 -18.28 0.14
N LEU A 34 29.55 -17.47 -0.55
CA LEU A 34 30.82 -16.95 -0.01
C LEU A 34 30.59 -15.99 1.17
N ILE A 35 29.64 -15.05 1.05
CA ILE A 35 29.27 -14.13 2.14
C ILE A 35 28.78 -14.92 3.35
N ALA A 36 27.94 -15.94 3.14
CA ALA A 36 27.45 -16.80 4.21
C ALA A 36 28.59 -17.56 4.90
N ASN A 37 29.58 -18.06 4.15
CA ASN A 37 30.75 -18.70 4.73
C ASN A 37 31.61 -17.72 5.55
N ALA A 38 31.79 -16.48 5.08
CA ALA A 38 32.48 -15.43 5.83
C ALA A 38 31.75 -15.09 7.13
N TYR A 39 30.41 -14.95 7.08
CA TYR A 39 29.59 -14.74 8.27
C TYR A 39 29.74 -15.87 9.29
N ASP A 40 29.68 -17.11 8.80
CA ASP A 40 29.83 -18.35 9.55
C ASP A 40 31.26 -18.56 10.13
N ALA A 41 32.25 -17.89 9.54
CA ALA A 41 33.65 -17.82 9.96
C ALA A 41 33.95 -16.58 10.82
N GLU A 42 32.91 -15.86 11.26
CA GLU A 42 33.02 -14.75 12.23
C GLU A 42 33.71 -13.49 11.70
N ALA A 43 33.79 -13.34 10.39
CA ALA A 43 34.32 -12.12 9.78
C ALA A 43 33.52 -10.90 10.24
N GLU A 44 34.17 -9.77 10.50
CA GLU A 44 33.53 -8.47 10.73
C GLU A 44 33.42 -7.68 9.42
N ASN A 45 34.35 -7.90 8.49
CA ASN A 45 34.47 -7.18 7.24
C ASN A 45 34.63 -8.16 6.06
N VAL A 46 33.81 -7.98 5.03
CA VAL A 46 33.89 -8.72 3.77
C VAL A 46 34.01 -7.74 2.62
N ILE A 47 35.04 -7.91 1.81
CA ILE A 47 35.34 -7.07 0.65
C ILE A 47 35.11 -7.87 -0.61
N ILE A 48 34.22 -7.39 -1.48
CA ILE A 48 33.93 -7.95 -2.79
C ILE A 48 34.54 -7.04 -3.86
N GLU A 49 35.46 -7.59 -4.65
CA GLU A 49 36.13 -6.88 -5.73
C GLU A 49 35.76 -7.53 -7.05
N LEU A 50 35.14 -6.73 -7.93
CA LEU A 50 34.82 -7.13 -9.29
C LEU A 50 35.93 -6.61 -10.23
N PHE A 51 36.51 -7.50 -11.03
CA PHE A 51 37.47 -7.14 -12.05
C PHE A 51 36.87 -7.40 -13.44
N ASP A 52 36.80 -6.36 -14.25
CA ASP A 52 36.27 -6.37 -15.62
C ASP A 52 37.08 -5.36 -16.46
N LYS A 53 38.39 -5.62 -16.56
CA LYS A 53 39.36 -4.88 -17.37
C LYS A 53 40.15 -5.88 -18.24
N ASP A 54 40.57 -5.43 -19.41
CA ASP A 54 41.53 -6.14 -20.28
C ASP A 54 41.10 -7.55 -20.76
N GLY A 55 39.79 -7.79 -20.85
CA GLY A 55 39.23 -9.04 -21.38
C GLY A 55 39.25 -10.23 -20.41
N SER A 56 39.93 -10.11 -19.27
CA SER A 56 39.87 -11.07 -18.16
C SER A 56 38.90 -10.59 -17.08
N LYS A 57 37.93 -11.44 -16.70
CA LYS A 57 36.99 -11.15 -15.62
C LYS A 57 37.26 -12.04 -14.42
N SER A 58 37.22 -11.46 -13.23
CA SER A 58 37.27 -12.21 -11.97
C SER A 58 36.47 -11.52 -10.88
N ILE A 59 36.10 -12.32 -9.87
CA ILE A 59 35.44 -11.84 -8.65
C ILE A 59 36.30 -12.32 -7.49
N ARG A 60 36.77 -11.40 -6.65
CA ARG A 60 37.49 -11.74 -5.43
C ARG A 60 36.63 -11.37 -4.23
N LEU A 61 36.51 -12.28 -3.27
CA LEU A 61 35.91 -12.02 -1.97
C LEU A 61 36.96 -12.27 -0.91
N THR A 62 37.17 -11.29 -0.02
CA THR A 62 38.11 -11.39 1.10
C THR A 62 37.38 -11.11 2.39
N ASP A 63 37.50 -12.00 3.37
CA ASP A 63 36.96 -11.87 4.71
C ASP A 63 38.08 -11.86 5.76
N ASP A 64 37.82 -11.20 6.89
CA ASP A 64 38.68 -11.16 8.07
C ASP A 64 38.23 -12.15 9.15
N GLY A 65 37.62 -13.27 8.77
CA GLY A 65 37.18 -14.31 9.71
C GLY A 65 38.34 -15.11 10.31
N VAL A 66 38.02 -16.22 10.96
CA VAL A 66 38.99 -17.07 11.66
C VAL A 66 39.99 -17.80 10.75
N GLY A 67 39.74 -17.83 9.43
CA GLY A 67 40.54 -18.58 8.46
C GLY A 67 40.46 -20.10 8.65
N MET A 68 41.34 -20.83 7.96
CA MET A 68 41.40 -22.29 7.99
C MET A 68 42.86 -22.75 8.03
N ASP A 69 43.15 -23.75 8.87
CA ASP A 69 44.42 -24.48 8.80
C ASP A 69 44.34 -25.66 7.82
N PHE A 70 45.41 -26.43 7.70
CA PHE A 70 45.47 -27.56 6.78
C PHE A 70 44.43 -28.65 7.10
N ASP A 71 44.15 -28.88 8.38
CA ASP A 71 43.17 -29.88 8.80
C ASP A 71 41.74 -29.39 8.54
N ASP A 72 41.46 -28.11 8.84
CA ASP A 72 40.20 -27.46 8.50
C ASP A 72 39.90 -27.56 7.00
N ILE A 73 40.89 -27.32 6.14
CA ILE A 73 40.71 -27.41 4.69
C ILE A 73 40.28 -28.83 4.29
N ASN A 74 40.96 -29.87 4.77
CA ASN A 74 40.67 -31.25 4.38
C ASN A 74 39.38 -31.79 4.99
N THR A 75 39.17 -31.57 6.29
CA THR A 75 38.05 -32.18 7.02
C THR A 75 36.74 -31.39 6.85
N LYS A 76 36.84 -30.07 6.57
CA LYS A 76 35.68 -29.15 6.50
C LYS A 76 35.46 -28.58 5.11
N PHE A 77 36.46 -27.92 4.52
CA PHE A 77 36.29 -27.18 3.26
C PHE A 77 36.13 -28.13 2.07
N LEU A 78 37.10 -29.01 1.80
CA LEU A 78 37.11 -29.91 0.64
C LEU A 78 36.10 -31.07 0.75
N ARG A 79 35.56 -31.35 1.94
CA ARG A 79 34.58 -32.41 2.15
C ARG A 79 33.16 -32.02 1.70
N ILE A 80 32.74 -32.50 0.53
CA ILE A 80 31.42 -32.24 -0.06
C ILE A 80 30.31 -32.94 0.76
N GLY A 81 29.17 -32.26 0.95
CA GLY A 81 27.99 -32.85 1.62
C GLY A 81 28.10 -32.98 3.14
N ARG A 82 29.15 -32.40 3.75
CA ARG A 82 29.35 -32.37 5.20
C ARG A 82 28.15 -31.73 5.91
N LYS A 83 27.56 -32.45 6.89
CA LYS A 83 26.44 -31.94 7.70
C LYS A 83 26.96 -31.23 8.94
N ARG A 84 27.47 -30.01 8.75
CA ARG A 84 28.18 -29.21 9.76
C ARG A 84 27.52 -29.27 11.15
N ARG A 85 26.22 -28.95 11.27
CA ARG A 85 25.53 -28.87 12.57
C ARG A 85 25.40 -30.22 13.30
N LEU A 86 25.28 -31.32 12.56
CA LEU A 86 25.20 -32.65 13.17
C LEU A 86 26.57 -33.16 13.60
N GLU A 87 27.60 -32.87 12.80
CA GLU A 87 28.96 -33.36 13.04
C GLU A 87 29.71 -32.53 14.09
N ASP A 88 29.48 -31.21 14.12
CA ASP A 88 30.14 -30.31 15.08
C ASP A 88 29.37 -30.20 16.40
N GLY A 89 28.14 -30.73 16.47
CA GLY A 89 27.28 -30.68 17.65
C GLY A 89 26.88 -29.27 18.10
N ASN A 90 27.22 -28.24 17.33
CA ASN A 90 26.99 -26.83 17.65
C ASN A 90 26.33 -26.11 16.46
N ALA A 91 25.23 -25.40 16.72
CA ALA A 91 24.54 -24.57 15.74
C ALA A 91 25.10 -23.13 15.66
N PHE A 92 26.14 -22.84 16.44
CA PHE A 92 26.79 -21.53 16.50
C PHE A 92 28.18 -21.55 15.88
N SER A 93 28.67 -20.35 15.56
CA SER A 93 30.02 -20.09 15.08
C SER A 93 31.06 -20.41 16.17
N PRO A 94 32.36 -20.52 15.84
CA PRO A 94 33.42 -20.92 16.79
C PRO A 94 33.43 -20.22 18.16
N ASN A 95 33.12 -18.92 18.22
CA ASN A 95 33.02 -18.09 19.42
C ASN A 95 31.63 -18.10 20.09
N GLY A 96 30.65 -18.78 19.50
CA GLY A 96 29.28 -18.91 20.01
C GLY A 96 28.35 -17.71 19.75
N LYS A 97 28.81 -16.65 19.10
CA LYS A 97 28.03 -15.41 18.93
C LYS A 97 27.03 -15.46 17.79
N ARG A 98 27.34 -16.16 16.69
CA ARG A 98 26.49 -16.20 15.49
C ARG A 98 25.87 -17.58 15.31
N LYS A 99 24.58 -17.63 14.98
CA LYS A 99 23.97 -18.87 14.51
C LYS A 99 24.40 -19.11 13.06
N VAL A 100 24.97 -20.27 12.78
CA VAL A 100 25.55 -20.55 11.46
C VAL A 100 24.45 -20.74 10.42
N THR A 101 24.66 -20.30 9.19
CA THR A 101 23.66 -20.36 8.10
C THR A 101 23.81 -21.59 7.20
N GLY A 102 25.00 -22.21 7.19
CA GLY A 102 25.30 -23.42 6.43
C GLY A 102 24.80 -24.72 7.08
N LYS A 103 24.07 -25.56 6.31
CA LYS A 103 23.51 -26.85 6.77
C LYS A 103 23.95 -28.07 5.94
N LYS A 104 23.99 -27.96 4.60
CA LYS A 104 24.12 -29.09 3.65
C LYS A 104 25.51 -29.35 3.09
N GLY A 105 26.47 -28.42 3.23
CA GLY A 105 27.85 -28.62 2.78
C GLY A 105 28.06 -28.67 1.25
N LEU A 106 27.06 -28.28 0.44
CA LEU A 106 27.11 -28.25 -1.03
C LEU A 106 27.40 -26.85 -1.61
N GLY A 107 27.25 -25.78 -0.84
CA GLY A 107 27.35 -24.39 -1.33
C GLY A 107 28.69 -24.04 -1.98
N LYS A 108 29.77 -24.75 -1.63
CA LYS A 108 31.10 -24.60 -2.25
C LYS A 108 31.16 -25.02 -3.72
N LEU A 109 30.23 -25.87 -4.17
CA LEU A 109 30.12 -26.23 -5.58
C LEU A 109 29.44 -25.13 -6.41
N ALA A 110 28.77 -24.17 -5.76
CA ALA A 110 28.16 -23.02 -6.44
C ALA A 110 29.19 -22.17 -7.18
N PHE A 111 30.45 -22.18 -6.72
CA PHE A 111 31.55 -21.42 -7.30
C PHE A 111 31.84 -21.86 -8.74
N PHE A 112 31.82 -23.18 -8.98
CA PHE A 112 31.93 -23.76 -10.33
C PHE A 112 30.72 -23.48 -11.22
N GLY A 113 29.61 -23.02 -10.64
CA GLY A 113 28.47 -22.48 -11.39
C GLY A 113 28.80 -21.20 -12.16
N ILE A 114 29.78 -20.42 -11.69
CA ILE A 114 30.07 -19.08 -12.21
C ILE A 114 31.48 -18.89 -12.78
N GLY A 115 32.47 -19.70 -12.38
CA GLY A 115 33.82 -19.70 -12.94
C GLY A 115 34.45 -21.09 -12.93
N ASP A 116 35.45 -21.32 -13.79
CA ASP A 116 36.08 -22.64 -13.93
C ASP A 116 37.25 -22.85 -12.99
N THR A 117 37.86 -21.76 -12.50
CA THR A 117 39.04 -21.81 -11.63
C THR A 117 38.81 -20.97 -10.37
N ILE A 118 39.12 -21.53 -9.21
CA ILE A 118 38.90 -20.93 -7.89
C ILE A 118 40.23 -20.93 -7.17
N ASP A 119 40.80 -19.75 -6.92
CA ASP A 119 41.99 -19.62 -6.09
C ASP A 119 41.58 -19.29 -4.65
N ILE A 120 42.09 -20.02 -3.69
CA ILE A 120 41.83 -19.83 -2.26
C ILE A 120 43.15 -19.50 -1.57
N VAL A 121 43.13 -18.44 -0.77
CA VAL A 121 44.18 -18.08 0.18
C VAL A 121 43.55 -17.96 1.55
N THR A 122 44.06 -18.67 2.54
CA THR A 122 43.53 -18.60 3.91
C THR A 122 44.68 -18.54 4.90
N LYS A 123 44.46 -17.80 6.00
CA LYS A 123 45.47 -17.54 7.03
C LYS A 123 44.92 -17.89 8.39
N LYS A 124 45.68 -18.67 9.15
CA LYS A 124 45.35 -19.05 10.53
C LYS A 124 46.63 -19.44 11.27
N ASP A 125 46.75 -19.03 12.53
CA ASP A 125 47.82 -19.42 13.45
C ASP A 125 49.25 -19.24 12.87
N GLY A 126 49.49 -18.16 12.12
CA GLY A 126 50.79 -17.83 11.52
C GLY A 126 51.16 -18.63 10.26
N LYS A 127 50.21 -19.38 9.69
CA LYS A 127 50.37 -20.08 8.42
C LYS A 127 49.39 -19.54 7.38
N GLN A 128 49.90 -19.33 6.17
CA GLN A 128 49.11 -19.04 4.99
C GLN A 128 49.10 -20.26 4.06
N ILE A 129 47.92 -20.72 3.69
CA ILE A 129 47.73 -21.82 2.73
C ILE A 129 47.10 -21.27 1.47
N LEU A 130 47.72 -21.57 0.33
CA LEU A 130 47.21 -21.23 -0.99
C LEU A 130 46.95 -22.51 -1.77
N PHE A 131 45.78 -22.64 -2.39
CA PHE A 131 45.47 -23.75 -3.29
C PHE A 131 44.45 -23.32 -4.34
N THR A 132 44.47 -24.02 -5.48
CA THR A 132 43.57 -23.75 -6.60
C THR A 132 42.68 -24.97 -6.84
N LEU A 133 41.39 -24.73 -7.02
CA LEU A 133 40.45 -25.74 -7.50
C LEU A 133 40.12 -25.43 -8.96
N ASP A 134 40.34 -26.40 -9.85
CA ASP A 134 40.01 -26.28 -11.26
C ASP A 134 38.92 -27.29 -11.65
N TRP A 135 37.90 -26.79 -12.35
CA TRP A 135 36.75 -27.57 -12.75
C TRP A 135 37.11 -28.68 -13.74
N ASN A 136 38.00 -28.39 -14.69
CA ASN A 136 38.37 -29.36 -15.72
C ASN A 136 39.22 -30.47 -15.11
N GLU A 137 40.16 -30.12 -14.22
CA GLU A 137 40.94 -31.13 -13.49
C GLU A 137 40.05 -32.05 -12.64
N LEU A 138 39.02 -31.49 -12.00
CA LEU A 138 38.08 -32.26 -11.20
C LEU A 138 37.26 -33.25 -12.04
N LEU A 139 36.87 -32.89 -13.27
CA LEU A 139 36.15 -33.77 -14.20
C LEU A 139 37.04 -34.84 -14.84
N GLU A 140 38.32 -34.53 -15.09
CA GLU A 140 39.30 -35.45 -15.68
C GLU A 140 39.91 -36.41 -14.64
N THR A 141 39.52 -36.29 -13.37
CA THR A 141 40.05 -37.15 -12.29
C THR A 141 39.48 -38.56 -12.38
N ASP A 142 40.33 -39.53 -12.77
CA ASP A 142 40.01 -40.97 -12.75
C ASP A 142 40.08 -41.62 -11.35
N LYS A 143 40.54 -40.85 -10.35
CA LYS A 143 40.63 -41.26 -8.95
C LYS A 143 39.30 -41.05 -8.21
N PRO A 144 39.07 -41.75 -7.08
CA PRO A 144 37.90 -41.49 -6.24
C PRO A 144 37.90 -40.09 -5.60
N ASP A 145 39.07 -39.48 -5.40
CA ASP A 145 39.24 -38.19 -4.72
C ASP A 145 40.03 -37.20 -5.59
N TYR A 146 39.64 -35.92 -5.57
CA TYR A 146 40.35 -34.80 -6.20
C TYR A 146 41.38 -34.20 -5.24
N GLU A 147 42.63 -34.06 -5.70
CA GLU A 147 43.77 -33.61 -4.91
C GLU A 147 44.36 -32.31 -5.49
N PRO A 148 43.92 -31.11 -5.03
CA PRO A 148 44.43 -29.86 -5.55
C PRO A 148 45.88 -29.59 -5.11
N GLN A 149 46.66 -28.93 -5.96
CA GLN A 149 47.98 -28.45 -5.57
C GLN A 149 47.87 -27.30 -4.55
N PHE A 150 48.76 -27.29 -3.57
CA PHE A 150 48.78 -26.27 -2.53
C PHE A 150 50.20 -25.86 -2.12
N HIS A 151 50.31 -24.67 -1.52
CA HIS A 151 51.52 -24.13 -0.92
C HIS A 151 51.23 -23.64 0.50
N ILE A 152 52.15 -23.88 1.42
CA ILE A 152 52.11 -23.37 2.79
C ILE A 152 53.28 -22.43 2.99
N ILE A 153 53.01 -21.22 3.48
CA ILE A 153 54.01 -20.18 3.73
C ILE A 153 53.78 -19.63 5.13
N ASP A 154 54.84 -19.22 5.82
CA ASP A 154 54.73 -18.51 7.10
C ASP A 154 54.18 -17.09 6.88
N CYS A 155 53.26 -16.66 7.74
CA CYS A 155 52.74 -15.30 7.80
C CYS A 155 52.72 -14.79 9.25
N ASN A 156 52.39 -13.51 9.44
CA ASN A 156 52.20 -12.98 10.79
C ASN A 156 51.03 -13.74 11.47
N SER A 157 51.20 -14.09 12.75
CA SER A 157 50.18 -14.80 13.55
C SER A 157 48.93 -13.98 13.81
N GLU A 158 49.01 -12.66 13.70
CA GLU A 158 47.85 -11.76 13.78
C GLU A 158 47.04 -11.71 12.48
N GLU A 159 47.59 -12.20 11.36
CA GLU A 159 46.85 -12.26 10.10
C GLU A 159 45.92 -13.47 10.09
N HIS A 160 44.64 -13.22 9.88
CA HIS A 160 43.60 -14.23 9.75
C HIS A 160 42.66 -13.89 8.59
N GLY A 161 41.80 -14.85 8.23
CA GLY A 161 40.77 -14.67 7.21
C GLY A 161 41.00 -15.49 5.96
N THR A 162 40.10 -15.33 4.99
CA THR A 162 40.12 -16.08 3.74
C THR A 162 39.85 -15.17 2.55
N SER A 163 40.58 -15.39 1.45
CA SER A 163 40.36 -14.74 0.17
C SER A 163 40.08 -15.81 -0.89
N ILE A 164 38.97 -15.68 -1.59
CA ILE A 164 38.54 -16.58 -2.66
C ILE A 164 38.41 -15.77 -3.95
N THR A 165 39.16 -16.14 -4.97
CA THR A 165 39.14 -15.50 -6.28
C THR A 165 38.59 -16.45 -7.34
N LEU A 166 37.44 -16.08 -7.92
CA LEU A 166 36.80 -16.79 -9.02
C LEU A 166 37.32 -16.23 -10.35
N LYS A 167 37.94 -17.08 -11.15
CA LYS A 167 38.52 -16.77 -12.47
C LYS A 167 37.79 -17.54 -13.56
N ASN A 168 38.09 -17.20 -14.82
CA ASN A 168 37.49 -17.83 -15.99
C ASN A 168 35.96 -17.85 -15.91
N LEU A 169 35.37 -16.68 -15.66
CA LEU A 169 33.95 -16.57 -15.42
C LEU A 169 33.14 -16.92 -16.68
N LYS A 170 32.10 -17.74 -16.52
CA LYS A 170 31.22 -18.18 -17.61
C LYS A 170 30.40 -17.01 -18.21
N ARG A 171 30.18 -15.95 -17.42
CA ARG A 171 29.46 -14.73 -17.83
C ARG A 171 30.33 -13.81 -18.69
N LYS A 172 29.81 -13.43 -19.86
CA LYS A 172 30.48 -12.49 -20.78
C LYS A 172 30.04 -11.04 -20.62
N SER A 173 28.81 -10.78 -20.15
CA SER A 173 28.28 -9.43 -19.98
C SER A 173 29.02 -8.65 -18.88
N LYS A 174 29.00 -7.31 -18.98
CA LYS A 174 29.64 -6.43 -17.99
C LYS A 174 29.01 -6.59 -16.60
N PHE A 175 29.80 -6.31 -15.57
CA PHE A 175 29.26 -6.17 -14.21
C PHE A 175 28.52 -4.85 -14.04
N ASP A 176 27.36 -4.93 -13.38
CA ASP A 176 26.68 -3.78 -12.80
C ASP A 176 26.83 -3.88 -11.27
N LYS A 177 27.74 -3.06 -10.71
CA LYS A 177 28.02 -3.03 -9.27
C LYS A 177 26.78 -2.72 -8.44
N ALA A 178 25.96 -1.77 -8.90
CA ALA A 178 24.80 -1.29 -8.15
C ALA A 178 23.67 -2.33 -8.17
N GLU A 179 23.40 -2.94 -9.33
CA GLU A 179 22.40 -3.99 -9.45
C GLU A 179 22.81 -5.25 -8.66
N LEU A 180 24.10 -5.62 -8.69
CA LEU A 180 24.60 -6.75 -7.92
C LEU A 180 24.51 -6.48 -6.41
N ALA A 181 24.89 -5.29 -5.95
CA ALA A 181 24.72 -4.89 -4.54
C ALA A 181 23.25 -4.97 -4.09
N ILE A 182 22.32 -4.46 -4.90
CA ILE A 182 20.87 -4.56 -4.63
C ILE A 182 20.43 -6.03 -4.59
N SER A 183 20.90 -6.85 -5.53
CA SER A 183 20.55 -8.28 -5.58
C SER A 183 21.04 -9.02 -4.34
N LEU A 184 22.29 -8.78 -3.92
CA LEU A 184 22.86 -9.35 -2.70
C LEU A 184 22.11 -8.87 -1.44
N SER A 185 21.74 -7.59 -1.37
CA SER A 185 20.96 -7.05 -0.24
C SER A 185 19.60 -7.71 -0.06
N LYS A 186 19.04 -8.34 -1.10
CA LYS A 186 17.76 -9.07 -1.04
C LYS A 186 17.93 -10.50 -0.57
N LEU A 187 19.14 -11.04 -0.55
CA LEU A 187 19.41 -12.43 -0.15
C LEU A 187 19.71 -12.57 1.34
N PHE A 188 19.92 -11.44 2.05
CA PHE A 188 20.29 -11.42 3.45
C PHE A 188 19.56 -10.33 4.25
N ASN A 189 19.39 -10.62 5.54
CA ASN A 189 19.07 -9.72 6.64
C ASN A 189 20.15 -9.91 7.74
N LEU A 190 21.44 -9.82 7.36
CA LEU A 190 22.60 -10.03 8.24
C LEU A 190 23.51 -8.80 8.34
N PHE A 191 23.23 -7.76 7.57
CA PHE A 191 24.13 -6.60 7.47
C PHE A 191 23.88 -5.64 8.62
N ASP A 192 24.69 -5.74 9.68
CA ASP A 192 24.68 -4.84 10.82
C ASP A 192 26.09 -4.29 11.12
N ASN A 193 26.27 -3.64 12.26
CA ASN A 193 27.57 -3.08 12.63
C ASN A 193 28.64 -4.15 12.91
N SER A 194 28.22 -5.40 13.16
CA SER A 194 29.10 -6.54 13.41
C SER A 194 29.45 -7.33 12.15
N PHE A 195 28.79 -7.07 11.01
CA PHE A 195 29.06 -7.73 9.73
C PHE A 195 28.90 -6.77 8.55
N ASN A 196 30.03 -6.17 8.15
CA ASN A 196 30.09 -5.17 7.09
C ASN A 196 30.51 -5.82 5.77
N VAL A 197 29.71 -5.60 4.71
CA VAL A 197 30.04 -6.07 3.37
C VAL A 197 30.12 -4.89 2.41
N ILE A 198 31.21 -4.80 1.66
CA ILE A 198 31.41 -3.76 0.64
C ILE A 198 31.72 -4.36 -0.72
N ILE A 199 31.33 -3.67 -1.79
CA ILE A 199 31.60 -4.09 -3.17
C ILE A 199 32.21 -2.96 -3.99
N SER A 200 33.24 -3.28 -4.77
CA SER A 200 33.91 -2.35 -5.70
C SER A 200 34.01 -2.96 -7.10
N LEU A 201 34.14 -2.11 -8.11
CA LEU A 201 34.37 -2.49 -9.49
C LEU A 201 35.65 -1.82 -9.99
N ASN A 202 36.64 -2.63 -10.37
CA ASN A 202 37.90 -2.18 -10.96
C ASN A 202 38.68 -1.17 -10.07
N GLY A 203 38.55 -1.30 -8.74
CA GLY A 203 39.18 -0.44 -7.75
C GLY A 203 38.50 0.93 -7.56
N ASP A 204 37.26 1.09 -8.01
CA ASP A 204 36.48 2.30 -7.77
C ASP A 204 36.01 2.45 -6.31
N GLU A 205 35.28 3.53 -6.03
CA GLU A 205 34.71 3.77 -4.69
C GLU A 205 33.80 2.60 -4.27
N ALA A 206 34.10 2.04 -3.10
CA ALA A 206 33.36 0.91 -2.55
C ALA A 206 31.93 1.30 -2.16
N LEU A 207 30.97 0.46 -2.55
CA LEU A 207 29.57 0.57 -2.16
C LEU A 207 29.31 -0.38 -0.98
N LYS A 208 28.83 0.15 0.15
CA LYS A 208 28.37 -0.68 1.27
C LYS A 208 27.07 -1.40 0.90
N ILE A 209 27.03 -2.71 1.13
CA ILE A 209 25.81 -3.52 1.02
C ILE A 209 25.11 -3.51 2.38
N ASP A 210 23.89 -2.98 2.43
CA ASP A 210 23.10 -2.91 3.66
C ASP A 210 21.62 -3.21 3.40
N ASP A 211 20.87 -3.37 4.49
CA ASP A 211 19.43 -3.59 4.49
C ASP A 211 18.63 -2.42 3.91
N LYS A 212 19.21 -1.24 3.69
CA LYS A 212 18.47 -0.10 3.11
C LYS A 212 18.44 -0.21 1.58
N LEU A 213 19.45 -0.82 0.97
CA LEU A 213 19.52 -0.99 -0.49
C LEU A 213 18.34 -1.78 -1.06
N LYS A 214 17.83 -2.79 -0.33
CA LYS A 214 16.70 -3.63 -0.79
C LYS A 214 15.42 -2.81 -1.06
N TYR A 215 15.25 -1.68 -0.36
CA TYR A 215 14.09 -0.78 -0.47
C TYR A 215 14.41 0.65 -0.94
N LYS A 216 15.65 0.95 -1.35
CA LYS A 216 16.11 2.30 -1.70
C LYS A 216 15.20 3.05 -2.70
N ASN A 217 14.59 2.31 -3.64
CA ASN A 217 13.73 2.87 -4.69
C ASN A 217 12.23 2.63 -4.43
N ILE A 218 11.84 2.30 -3.20
CA ILE A 218 10.46 1.97 -2.85
C ILE A 218 9.99 2.96 -1.78
N ALA A 219 9.11 3.88 -2.18
CA ALA A 219 8.43 4.80 -1.27
C ALA A 219 7.22 4.10 -0.64
N ALA A 220 7.29 3.83 0.67
CA ALA A 220 6.19 3.21 1.40
C ALA A 220 5.01 4.18 1.53
N GLN A 221 3.81 3.71 1.19
CA GLN A 221 2.53 4.37 1.45
C GLN A 221 2.03 4.03 2.86
N PHE A 222 2.03 2.74 3.19
CA PHE A 222 1.65 2.21 4.50
C PHE A 222 2.66 1.14 4.92
N LYS A 223 2.80 0.92 6.22
CA LYS A 223 3.72 -0.05 6.81
C LYS A 223 3.01 -0.87 7.88
N TRP A 224 3.30 -2.16 7.93
CA TRP A 224 2.85 -3.07 8.97
C TRP A 224 4.06 -3.72 9.62
N ASN A 225 4.21 -3.53 10.92
CA ASN A 225 5.04 -4.40 11.74
C ASN A 225 4.34 -5.76 11.83
N PHE A 226 4.97 -6.81 11.30
CA PHE A 226 4.32 -8.11 11.19
C PHE A 226 4.03 -8.73 12.56
N SER A 227 4.91 -8.53 13.54
CA SER A 227 4.72 -9.08 14.89
C SER A 227 3.48 -8.48 15.56
N GLU A 228 3.21 -7.20 15.36
CA GLU A 228 1.99 -6.55 15.86
C GLU A 228 0.76 -6.95 15.04
N PHE A 229 0.87 -6.92 13.71
CA PHE A 229 -0.24 -7.22 12.81
C PHE A 229 -0.73 -8.66 12.94
N SER A 230 0.19 -9.63 13.02
CA SER A 230 -0.10 -11.06 13.11
C SER A 230 -0.92 -11.44 14.35
N ILE A 231 -0.84 -10.67 15.44
CA ILE A 231 -1.65 -10.87 16.64
C ILE A 231 -3.13 -10.59 16.37
N THR A 232 -3.43 -9.63 15.50
CA THR A 232 -4.82 -9.29 15.12
C THR A 232 -5.48 -10.36 14.24
N VAL A 233 -4.67 -11.23 13.63
CA VAL A 233 -5.15 -12.32 12.77
C VAL A 233 -5.53 -13.52 13.63
N ALA A 234 -6.83 -13.84 13.66
CA ALA A 234 -7.33 -15.03 14.34
C ALA A 234 -6.73 -16.30 13.73
N SER A 235 -5.87 -17.01 14.46
CA SER A 235 -5.22 -18.25 14.02
C SER A 235 -4.69 -19.04 15.21
N ASP A 236 -4.78 -20.37 15.08
CA ASP A 236 -4.27 -21.37 16.02
C ASP A 236 -2.80 -21.76 15.76
N TYR A 237 -2.12 -21.09 14.81
CA TYR A 237 -0.72 -21.36 14.52
C TYR A 237 0.17 -20.97 15.71
N SER A 238 0.80 -21.96 16.35
CA SER A 238 1.53 -21.81 17.60
C SER A 238 2.77 -20.91 17.50
N GLU A 239 3.40 -20.87 16.33
CA GLU A 239 4.68 -20.18 16.11
C GLU A 239 4.52 -18.74 15.61
N LYS A 240 3.28 -18.22 15.55
CA LYS A 240 3.01 -16.88 14.99
C LYS A 240 3.77 -15.75 15.69
N SER A 241 3.97 -15.85 17.00
CA SER A 241 4.70 -14.84 17.80
C SER A 241 6.21 -14.85 17.57
N LYS A 242 6.75 -15.91 16.97
CA LYS A 242 8.17 -16.02 16.61
C LYS A 242 8.47 -15.42 15.24
N ILE A 243 7.45 -15.01 14.48
CA ILE A 243 7.60 -14.38 13.18
C ILE A 243 7.73 -12.87 13.38
N SER A 244 8.77 -12.29 12.80
CA SER A 244 9.00 -10.84 12.81
C SER A 244 9.27 -10.33 11.40
N GLY A 245 9.05 -9.03 11.16
CA GLY A 245 9.29 -8.45 9.86
C GLY A 245 8.51 -7.18 9.59
N GLU A 246 8.70 -6.62 8.41
CA GLU A 246 7.99 -5.44 7.93
C GLU A 246 7.39 -5.74 6.56
N ILE A 247 6.10 -5.41 6.42
CA ILE A 247 5.41 -5.38 5.13
C ILE A 247 5.10 -3.92 4.82
N ILE A 248 5.30 -3.53 3.57
CA ILE A 248 5.00 -2.18 3.10
C ILE A 248 4.14 -2.24 1.84
N SER A 249 3.26 -1.25 1.70
CA SER A 249 2.54 -1.01 0.45
C SER A 249 3.06 0.24 -0.23
N THR A 250 2.72 0.43 -1.49
CA THR A 250 3.10 1.60 -2.30
C THR A 250 1.88 2.31 -2.89
N GLU A 251 2.06 3.56 -3.33
CA GLU A 251 0.98 4.30 -3.99
C GLU A 251 0.68 3.78 -5.40
N LYS A 252 1.70 3.28 -6.11
CA LYS A 252 1.60 2.73 -7.46
C LYS A 252 2.02 1.27 -7.46
N PRO A 253 1.45 0.41 -8.33
CA PRO A 253 1.86 -0.99 -8.41
C PRO A 253 3.37 -1.14 -8.59
N LEU A 254 3.97 -2.04 -7.81
CA LEU A 254 5.38 -2.40 -7.91
C LEU A 254 5.66 -3.13 -9.24
N LYS A 255 6.91 -3.24 -9.67
CA LYS A 255 7.28 -4.11 -10.80
C LYS A 255 7.25 -5.60 -10.37
N PRO A 256 6.98 -6.57 -11.26
CA PRO A 256 6.87 -7.99 -10.91
C PRO A 256 7.97 -8.53 -9.98
N GLY A 257 9.26 -8.24 -10.24
CA GLY A 257 10.38 -8.69 -9.40
C GLY A 257 10.61 -7.93 -8.08
N LEU A 258 9.70 -7.02 -7.71
CA LEU A 258 9.73 -6.27 -6.45
C LEU A 258 8.51 -6.55 -5.57
N ARG A 259 7.53 -7.31 -6.08
CA ARG A 259 6.30 -7.69 -5.37
C ARG A 259 6.54 -8.94 -4.55
N GLY A 260 5.75 -9.12 -3.51
CA GLY A 260 5.75 -10.34 -2.70
C GLY A 260 6.51 -10.19 -1.38
N ILE A 261 6.29 -11.16 -0.51
CA ILE A 261 6.88 -11.19 0.83
C ILE A 261 7.98 -12.24 0.84
N THR A 262 9.18 -11.82 1.22
CA THR A 262 10.37 -12.67 1.26
C THR A 262 10.48 -13.35 2.62
N LEU A 263 10.84 -14.64 2.67
CA LEU A 263 11.12 -15.31 3.95
C LEU A 263 12.62 -15.48 4.17
N PHE A 264 13.06 -15.13 5.37
CA PHE A 264 14.41 -15.30 5.86
C PHE A 264 14.44 -16.24 7.06
N ALA A 265 15.49 -17.01 7.22
CA ALA A 265 15.79 -17.74 8.44
C ALA A 265 17.27 -17.55 8.79
N ASN A 266 17.54 -17.17 10.04
CA ASN A 266 18.86 -16.82 10.55
C ASN A 266 19.55 -15.79 9.63
N GLY A 267 18.77 -14.79 9.20
CA GLY A 267 19.19 -13.70 8.31
C GLY A 267 19.49 -14.10 6.86
N ARG A 268 19.21 -15.33 6.43
CA ARG A 268 19.43 -15.77 5.05
C ARG A 268 18.13 -16.12 4.35
N LEU A 269 18.01 -15.79 3.05
CA LEU A 269 16.86 -16.15 2.24
C LEU A 269 16.55 -17.65 2.35
N VAL A 270 15.28 -17.98 2.54
CA VAL A 270 14.74 -19.35 2.49
C VAL A 270 13.54 -19.50 1.57
N ASN A 271 12.85 -18.40 1.25
CA ASN A 271 11.78 -18.38 0.26
C ASN A 271 11.79 -17.05 -0.48
N ALA A 272 11.81 -17.13 -1.82
CA ALA A 272 11.69 -15.99 -2.71
C ALA A 272 10.36 -15.24 -2.44
N PRO A 273 10.26 -13.96 -2.86
CA PRO A 273 9.05 -13.18 -2.68
C PRO A 273 7.82 -13.86 -3.30
N GLU A 274 6.80 -14.14 -2.48
CA GLU A 274 5.50 -14.65 -2.95
C GLU A 274 4.36 -14.20 -2.01
N PHE A 275 3.14 -14.66 -2.30
CA PHE A 275 1.94 -14.45 -1.47
C PHE A 275 1.35 -15.75 -0.93
N PHE A 276 2.17 -16.80 -0.82
CA PHE A 276 1.88 -18.04 -0.09
C PHE A 276 0.59 -18.75 -0.53
N GLY A 277 0.22 -18.63 -1.80
CA GLY A 277 -0.96 -19.27 -2.38
C GLY A 277 -2.26 -18.45 -2.29
N VAL A 278 -2.19 -17.14 -2.00
CA VAL A 278 -3.28 -16.21 -2.34
C VAL A 278 -3.31 -15.98 -3.86
N SER A 279 -4.50 -15.78 -4.44
CA SER A 279 -4.62 -15.46 -5.86
C SER A 279 -4.02 -14.09 -6.16
N GLU A 280 -2.95 -14.07 -6.95
CA GLU A 280 -2.29 -12.82 -7.40
C GLU A 280 -3.16 -12.00 -8.36
N SER A 281 -4.30 -12.54 -8.80
CA SER A 281 -5.29 -11.79 -9.58
C SER A 281 -5.95 -10.66 -8.79
N SER A 282 -5.86 -10.66 -7.46
CA SER A 282 -6.33 -9.52 -6.67
C SER A 282 -5.39 -8.35 -6.85
N HIS A 283 -5.91 -7.24 -7.39
CA HIS A 283 -5.13 -6.03 -7.70
C HIS A 283 -4.30 -5.51 -6.50
N GLY A 284 -4.75 -5.75 -5.26
CA GLY A 284 -4.05 -5.32 -4.03
C GLY A 284 -2.63 -5.88 -3.89
N PHE A 285 -2.38 -7.14 -4.28
CA PHE A 285 -1.07 -7.76 -4.13
C PHE A 285 0.01 -7.16 -5.03
N SER A 286 -0.38 -6.41 -6.07
CA SER A 286 0.57 -5.68 -6.90
C SER A 286 1.28 -4.52 -6.17
N TYR A 287 0.78 -4.12 -4.99
CA TYR A 287 1.29 -2.98 -4.22
C TYR A 287 2.20 -3.36 -3.05
N PHE A 288 2.24 -4.64 -2.66
CA PHE A 288 2.94 -5.09 -1.45
C PHE A 288 4.33 -5.65 -1.73
N THR A 289 5.22 -5.35 -0.81
CA THR A 289 6.55 -5.96 -0.69
C THR A 289 6.94 -5.99 0.78
N GLY A 290 7.87 -6.86 1.14
CA GLY A 290 8.30 -6.96 2.52
C GLY A 290 9.13 -8.20 2.76
N TRP A 291 9.40 -8.43 4.04
CA TRP A 291 10.17 -9.56 4.49
C TRP A 291 9.69 -10.04 5.85
N LEU A 292 9.85 -11.34 6.11
CA LEU A 292 9.58 -11.99 7.38
C LEU A 292 10.76 -12.88 7.78
N ASN A 293 11.16 -12.82 9.04
CA ASN A 293 12.06 -13.77 9.67
C ASN A 293 11.24 -14.92 10.28
N VAL A 294 11.58 -16.14 9.90
CA VAL A 294 10.96 -17.41 10.31
C VAL A 294 12.04 -18.38 10.80
N ASP A 295 12.93 -17.92 11.68
CA ASP A 295 14.17 -18.62 12.05
C ASP A 295 13.97 -20.08 12.51
N PHE A 296 12.83 -20.37 13.12
CA PHE A 296 12.45 -21.70 13.61
C PHE A 296 12.35 -22.77 12.51
N VAL A 297 12.10 -22.39 11.25
CA VAL A 297 11.97 -23.38 10.14
C VAL A 297 13.30 -24.09 9.87
N ASP A 298 14.42 -23.44 10.18
CA ASP A 298 15.76 -24.01 9.98
C ASP A 298 16.15 -24.98 11.11
N ASP A 299 15.44 -24.92 12.24
CA ASP A 299 15.63 -25.76 13.43
C ASP A 299 14.75 -27.01 13.44
N TRP A 300 13.84 -27.16 12.47
CA TRP A 300 13.03 -28.38 12.32
C TRP A 300 13.89 -29.59 11.96
N GLU A 301 13.42 -30.78 12.40
CA GLU A 301 14.09 -32.06 12.19
C GLU A 301 14.24 -32.38 10.69
N LYS A 302 13.17 -32.16 9.92
CA LYS A 302 13.19 -32.27 8.46
C LYS A 302 13.76 -31.00 7.85
N ASP A 303 14.64 -31.18 6.88
CA ASP A 303 15.16 -30.07 6.10
C ASP A 303 14.11 -29.62 5.07
N VAL A 304 13.46 -28.50 5.38
CA VAL A 304 12.35 -27.95 4.58
C VAL A 304 12.83 -26.92 3.55
N ILE A 305 14.07 -26.45 3.63
CA ILE A 305 14.59 -25.39 2.76
C ILE A 305 15.14 -26.06 1.49
N SER A 306 14.77 -25.56 0.32
CA SER A 306 15.32 -26.02 -0.96
C SER A 306 16.85 -25.86 -0.99
N THR A 307 17.54 -26.63 -1.84
CA THR A 307 19.00 -26.54 -1.91
C THR A 307 19.48 -25.21 -2.49
N ASP A 308 18.72 -24.58 -3.40
CA ASP A 308 18.97 -23.23 -3.93
C ASP A 308 18.45 -22.09 -3.02
N ARG A 309 17.80 -22.46 -1.90
CA ARG A 309 17.20 -21.56 -0.90
C ARG A 309 16.18 -20.57 -1.46
N GLN A 310 15.57 -20.88 -2.60
CA GLN A 310 14.52 -20.07 -3.21
C GLN A 310 13.12 -20.46 -2.75
N SER A 311 12.93 -21.62 -2.12
CA SER A 311 11.62 -22.05 -1.64
C SER A 311 11.70 -22.94 -0.41
N LEU A 312 10.64 -22.90 0.39
CA LEU A 312 10.33 -23.96 1.34
C LEU A 312 9.58 -25.08 0.61
N ASN A 313 9.83 -26.32 1.01
CA ASN A 313 9.03 -27.46 0.57
C ASN A 313 7.66 -27.41 1.25
N TRP A 314 6.70 -26.78 0.58
CA TRP A 314 5.34 -26.54 1.09
C TRP A 314 4.47 -27.80 1.23
N ASP A 315 4.94 -28.97 0.81
CA ASP A 315 4.19 -30.24 0.86
C ASP A 315 4.36 -30.98 2.20
N LEU A 316 5.14 -30.43 3.14
CA LEU A 316 5.34 -31.02 4.46
C LEU A 316 4.31 -30.49 5.48
N PRO A 317 3.86 -31.29 6.46
CA PRO A 317 2.83 -30.90 7.41
C PRO A 317 3.13 -29.58 8.15
N GLU A 318 4.37 -29.41 8.60
CA GLU A 318 4.81 -28.23 9.37
C GLU A 318 4.80 -26.95 8.51
N THR A 319 5.26 -27.06 7.26
CA THR A 319 5.24 -25.96 6.29
C THR A 319 3.84 -25.63 5.78
N GLU A 320 2.95 -26.61 5.67
CA GLU A 320 1.57 -26.40 5.25
C GLU A 320 0.82 -25.53 6.27
N LEU A 321 1.02 -25.80 7.56
CA LEU A 321 0.46 -24.97 8.65
C LEU A 321 0.98 -23.53 8.59
N LEU A 322 2.29 -23.35 8.39
CA LEU A 322 2.88 -22.02 8.21
C LEU A 322 2.28 -21.31 6.98
N ARG A 323 2.21 -22.00 5.84
CA ARG A 323 1.66 -21.46 4.59
C ARG A 323 0.21 -21.03 4.74
N ALA A 324 -0.61 -21.86 5.40
CA ALA A 324 -2.01 -21.55 5.66
C ALA A 324 -2.16 -20.29 6.54
N PHE A 325 -1.33 -20.16 7.57
CA PHE A 325 -1.29 -18.96 8.41
C PHE A 325 -0.87 -17.71 7.63
N LEU A 326 0.22 -17.79 6.86
CA LEU A 326 0.70 -16.67 6.05
C LEU A 326 -0.33 -16.26 4.99
N LYS A 327 -0.95 -17.23 4.31
CA LYS A 327 -2.03 -17.00 3.35
C LYS A 327 -3.20 -16.24 3.97
N LYS A 328 -3.67 -16.67 5.14
CA LYS A 328 -4.73 -15.97 5.88
C LYS A 328 -4.32 -14.55 6.27
N THR A 329 -3.09 -14.38 6.73
CA THR A 329 -2.53 -13.07 7.10
C THR A 329 -2.45 -12.13 5.90
N MET A 330 -2.09 -12.62 4.71
CA MET A 330 -2.05 -11.82 3.49
C MET A 330 -3.44 -11.34 3.07
N SER A 331 -4.49 -12.17 3.19
CA SER A 331 -5.86 -11.76 2.91
C SER A 331 -6.37 -10.69 3.90
N GLU A 332 -6.02 -10.83 5.17
CA GLU A 332 -6.35 -9.85 6.21
C GLU A 332 -5.61 -8.52 6.00
N LEU A 333 -4.33 -8.58 5.62
CA LEU A 333 -3.51 -7.42 5.28
C LEU A 333 -4.08 -6.65 4.08
N GLU A 334 -4.52 -7.36 3.04
CA GLU A 334 -5.17 -6.71 1.90
C GLU A 334 -6.46 -5.97 2.30
N ARG A 335 -7.28 -6.59 3.17
CA ARG A 335 -8.51 -5.97 3.67
C ARG A 335 -8.22 -4.70 4.47
N ASP A 336 -7.23 -4.76 5.36
CA ASP A 336 -6.80 -3.61 6.15
C ASP A 336 -6.24 -2.48 5.28
N TRP A 337 -5.39 -2.82 4.29
CA TRP A 337 -4.88 -1.85 3.32
C TRP A 337 -5.99 -1.16 2.52
N ARG A 338 -6.99 -1.90 2.04
CA ARG A 338 -8.15 -1.32 1.32
C ARG A 338 -8.89 -0.32 2.21
N LYS A 339 -9.07 -0.65 3.49
CA LYS A 339 -9.69 0.25 4.47
C LYS A 339 -8.87 1.53 4.65
N GLN A 340 -7.57 1.43 4.94
CA GLN A 340 -6.68 2.59 5.13
C GLN A 340 -6.63 3.48 3.87
N ARG A 341 -6.57 2.88 2.67
CA ARG A 341 -6.62 3.64 1.41
C ARG A 341 -7.93 4.41 1.26
N ASN A 342 -9.05 3.77 1.55
CA ASN A 342 -10.36 4.41 1.43
C ASN A 342 -10.50 5.56 2.43
N GLU A 343 -10.01 5.41 3.66
CA GLU A 343 -9.99 6.48 4.66
C GLU A 343 -9.14 7.67 4.22
N LYS A 344 -7.89 7.43 3.79
CA LYS A 344 -7.00 8.49 3.28
C LYS A 344 -7.61 9.21 2.06
N LYS A 345 -8.20 8.45 1.11
CA LYS A 345 -8.89 9.03 -0.05
C LYS A 345 -10.07 9.93 0.37
N LYS A 346 -10.85 9.51 1.38
CA LYS A 346 -11.98 10.32 1.89
C LYS A 346 -11.51 11.64 2.47
N GLU A 347 -10.41 11.62 3.22
CA GLU A 347 -9.79 12.83 3.78
C GLU A 347 -9.30 13.77 2.67
N GLU A 348 -8.57 13.24 1.67
CA GLU A 348 -8.08 14.03 0.54
C GLU A 348 -9.22 14.67 -0.28
N ILE A 349 -10.32 13.95 -0.53
CA ILE A 349 -11.48 14.50 -1.23
C ILE A 349 -12.16 15.57 -0.38
N LYS A 350 -12.32 15.35 0.94
CA LYS A 350 -12.92 16.32 1.86
C LYS A 350 -12.11 17.61 1.90
N GLU A 351 -10.78 17.53 1.94
CA GLU A 351 -9.89 18.70 1.89
C GLU A 351 -10.01 19.48 0.57
N LYS A 352 -10.00 18.78 -0.57
CA LYS A 352 -10.06 19.41 -1.90
C LYS A 352 -11.42 20.02 -2.23
N THR A 353 -12.51 19.34 -1.85
CA THR A 353 -13.88 19.78 -2.16
C THR A 353 -14.47 20.69 -1.10
N LYS A 354 -13.96 20.64 0.14
CA LYS A 354 -14.58 21.18 1.35
C LYS A 354 -15.96 20.58 1.66
N VAL A 355 -16.31 19.46 1.04
CA VAL A 355 -17.58 18.75 1.23
C VAL A 355 -17.34 17.53 2.10
N ASP A 356 -18.03 17.44 3.23
CA ASP A 356 -18.12 16.20 4.00
C ASP A 356 -19.16 15.29 3.34
N ILE A 357 -18.71 14.30 2.55
CA ILE A 357 -19.61 13.43 1.78
C ILE A 357 -20.63 12.73 2.68
N SER A 358 -20.22 12.22 3.84
CA SER A 358 -21.10 11.52 4.77
C SER A 358 -22.14 12.48 5.38
N GLY A 359 -21.69 13.68 5.77
CA GLY A 359 -22.58 14.72 6.31
C GLY A 359 -23.56 15.27 5.26
N TRP A 360 -23.08 15.50 4.05
CA TRP A 360 -23.88 15.95 2.90
C TRP A 360 -24.93 14.90 2.52
N TYR A 361 -24.52 13.65 2.32
CA TYR A 361 -25.41 12.53 1.98
C TYR A 361 -26.53 12.37 3.01
N GLY A 362 -26.20 12.46 4.31
CA GLY A 362 -27.18 12.38 5.40
C GLY A 362 -28.23 13.50 5.43
N LYS A 363 -27.96 14.64 4.79
CA LYS A 363 -28.91 15.77 4.68
C LYS A 363 -29.81 15.69 3.44
N LEU A 364 -29.61 14.70 2.58
CA LEU A 364 -30.43 14.53 1.38
C LEU A 364 -31.75 13.81 1.71
N PRO A 365 -32.84 14.09 0.99
CA PRO A 365 -34.08 13.35 1.09
C PRO A 365 -33.89 11.88 0.71
N GLN A 366 -34.67 10.98 1.33
CA GLN A 366 -34.54 9.52 1.15
C GLN A 366 -34.64 9.07 -0.32
N GLU A 367 -35.49 9.71 -1.12
CA GLU A 367 -35.64 9.44 -2.56
C GLU A 367 -34.36 9.76 -3.34
N VAL A 368 -33.72 10.88 -3.00
CA VAL A 368 -32.48 11.33 -3.63
C VAL A 368 -31.31 10.45 -3.18
N GLN A 369 -31.23 10.13 -1.88
CA GLN A 369 -30.22 9.21 -1.32
C GLN A 369 -30.20 7.89 -2.08
N THR A 370 -31.36 7.24 -2.21
CA THR A 370 -31.51 5.95 -2.93
C THR A 370 -31.01 6.04 -4.38
N SER A 371 -31.22 7.18 -5.04
CA SER A 371 -30.83 7.37 -6.44
C SER A 371 -29.32 7.60 -6.62
N ILE A 372 -28.67 8.26 -5.66
CA ILE A 372 -27.24 8.59 -5.75
C ILE A 372 -26.33 7.60 -5.01
N GLU A 373 -26.88 6.73 -4.17
CA GLU A 373 -26.15 5.73 -3.40
C GLU A 373 -25.18 4.90 -4.26
N PRO A 374 -25.54 4.41 -5.46
CA PRO A 374 -24.60 3.68 -6.31
C PRO A 374 -23.41 4.54 -6.75
N ILE A 375 -23.64 5.82 -7.02
CA ILE A 375 -22.62 6.78 -7.48
C ILE A 375 -21.67 7.10 -6.31
N VAL A 376 -22.21 7.42 -5.15
CA VAL A 376 -21.41 7.70 -3.94
C VAL A 376 -20.61 6.47 -3.55
N THR A 377 -21.23 5.28 -3.58
CA THR A 377 -20.55 4.02 -3.27
C THR A 377 -19.41 3.73 -4.25
N ALA A 378 -19.64 3.90 -5.56
CA ALA A 378 -18.62 3.71 -6.57
C ALA A 378 -17.44 4.69 -6.39
N ILE A 379 -17.70 5.95 -6.06
CA ILE A 379 -16.64 6.95 -5.79
C ILE A 379 -15.85 6.60 -4.53
N MET A 380 -16.55 6.20 -3.45
CA MET A 380 -15.93 6.00 -2.14
C MET A 380 -15.22 4.65 -1.98
N TYR A 381 -15.71 3.60 -2.62
CA TYR A 381 -15.27 2.22 -2.33
C TYR A 381 -14.77 1.45 -3.55
N ASP A 382 -15.24 1.77 -4.75
CA ASP A 382 -15.09 0.87 -5.91
C ASP A 382 -14.29 1.47 -7.09
N SER A 383 -13.90 2.74 -7.00
CA SER A 383 -13.19 3.38 -8.10
C SER A 383 -11.67 3.38 -7.90
N GLU A 384 -10.98 2.70 -8.82
CA GLU A 384 -9.57 2.94 -9.15
C GLU A 384 -9.34 4.28 -9.87
N LEU A 385 -10.37 5.14 -9.90
CA LEU A 385 -10.28 6.45 -10.52
C LEU A 385 -9.23 7.31 -9.80
N PRO A 386 -8.49 8.15 -10.55
CA PRO A 386 -7.64 9.17 -9.97
C PRO A 386 -8.43 10.07 -9.01
N VAL A 387 -7.79 10.45 -7.90
CA VAL A 387 -8.39 11.30 -6.86
C VAL A 387 -8.92 12.62 -7.44
N ASP A 388 -8.26 13.18 -8.45
CA ASP A 388 -8.70 14.42 -9.11
C ASP A 388 -10.00 14.24 -9.89
N THR A 389 -10.16 13.10 -10.56
CA THR A 389 -11.41 12.76 -11.26
C THR A 389 -12.55 12.60 -10.26
N GLN A 390 -12.31 11.88 -9.17
CA GLN A 390 -13.28 11.72 -8.09
C GLN A 390 -13.65 13.06 -7.45
N THR A 391 -12.66 13.91 -7.18
CA THR A 391 -12.85 15.27 -6.65
C THR A 391 -13.75 16.09 -7.56
N SER A 392 -13.52 16.03 -8.88
CA SER A 392 -14.37 16.71 -9.88
C SER A 392 -15.80 16.17 -9.86
N ILE A 393 -15.98 14.85 -9.82
CA ILE A 393 -17.31 14.23 -9.77
C ILE A 393 -18.06 14.66 -8.50
N VAL A 394 -17.42 14.58 -7.32
CA VAL A 394 -18.04 14.98 -6.05
C VAL A 394 -18.41 16.45 -6.06
N LYS A 395 -17.53 17.32 -6.55
CA LYS A 395 -17.80 18.77 -6.66
C LYS A 395 -18.98 19.07 -7.57
N ASN A 396 -19.04 18.42 -8.74
CA ASN A 396 -20.14 18.60 -9.68
C ASN A 396 -21.46 18.05 -9.11
N LEU A 397 -21.41 16.89 -8.46
CA LEU A 397 -22.60 16.27 -7.86
C LEU A 397 -23.15 17.12 -6.71
N HIS A 398 -22.28 17.62 -5.82
CA HIS A 398 -22.67 18.54 -4.73
C HIS A 398 -23.24 19.85 -5.28
N SER A 399 -22.66 20.40 -6.35
CA SER A 399 -23.19 21.61 -7.01
C SER A 399 -24.59 21.41 -7.60
N LEU A 400 -24.92 20.21 -8.06
CA LEU A 400 -26.24 19.88 -8.61
C LEU A 400 -27.26 19.55 -7.52
N ILE A 401 -26.78 18.92 -6.44
CA ILE A 401 -27.59 18.41 -5.34
C ILE A 401 -26.97 18.89 -4.02
N PRO A 402 -27.17 20.16 -3.63
CA PRO A 402 -26.66 20.67 -2.36
C PRO A 402 -27.40 20.05 -1.17
N GLU A 403 -26.97 20.37 0.05
CA GLU A 403 -27.74 20.11 1.26
C GLU A 403 -29.15 20.70 1.13
N TYR A 404 -30.19 20.01 1.61
CA TYR A 404 -31.58 20.45 1.47
C TYR A 404 -31.99 20.78 0.02
N PRO A 405 -31.83 19.84 -0.93
CA PRO A 405 -31.99 20.11 -2.35
C PRO A 405 -33.39 20.62 -2.72
N TYR A 406 -34.45 20.14 -2.04
CA TYR A 406 -35.81 20.62 -2.29
C TYR A 406 -36.00 22.11 -1.98
N TYR A 407 -35.24 22.67 -1.05
CA TYR A 407 -35.24 24.11 -0.78
C TYR A 407 -34.53 24.88 -1.90
N HIS A 408 -33.32 24.44 -2.26
CA HIS A 408 -32.49 25.12 -3.26
C HIS A 408 -33.05 25.02 -4.68
N TRP A 409 -33.65 23.88 -5.06
CA TRP A 409 -34.26 23.66 -6.38
C TRP A 409 -35.52 24.49 -6.63
N ARG A 410 -36.10 25.13 -5.60
CA ARG A 410 -37.22 26.08 -5.79
C ARG A 410 -36.78 27.43 -6.34
N HIS A 411 -35.47 27.70 -6.39
CA HIS A 411 -34.91 28.98 -6.86
C HIS A 411 -35.58 30.19 -6.19
N LEU A 412 -35.77 30.09 -4.86
CA LEU A 412 -36.46 31.11 -4.06
C LEU A 412 -35.79 32.49 -4.21
N HIS A 413 -36.59 33.54 -4.14
CA HIS A 413 -36.14 34.93 -4.16
C HIS A 413 -35.13 35.19 -3.03
N SER A 414 -34.16 36.08 -3.25
CA SER A 414 -33.09 36.34 -2.28
C SER A 414 -33.61 36.77 -0.90
N SER A 415 -34.61 37.67 -0.86
CA SER A 415 -35.26 38.07 0.40
C SER A 415 -36.01 36.94 1.09
N VAL A 416 -36.51 35.97 0.32
CA VAL A 416 -37.14 34.76 0.88
C VAL A 416 -36.10 33.86 1.48
N GLN A 417 -34.97 33.66 0.78
CA GLN A 417 -33.86 32.85 1.27
C GLN A 417 -33.29 33.40 2.58
N ASP A 418 -33.00 34.71 2.60
CA ASP A 418 -32.47 35.42 3.77
C ASP A 418 -33.37 35.27 5.01
N ALA A 419 -34.70 35.30 4.83
CA ALA A 419 -35.66 35.21 5.93
C ALA A 419 -35.97 33.77 6.38
N SER A 420 -35.87 32.77 5.50
CA SER A 420 -36.31 31.39 5.82
C SER A 420 -35.18 30.41 6.11
N TYR A 421 -33.98 30.60 5.56
CA TYR A 421 -32.96 29.53 5.51
C TYR A 421 -32.55 29.01 6.89
N THR A 422 -32.35 29.91 7.86
CA THR A 422 -31.89 29.52 9.22
C THR A 422 -32.88 28.60 9.92
N ASP A 423 -34.18 28.91 9.84
CA ASP A 423 -35.22 28.09 10.46
C ASP A 423 -35.46 26.80 9.66
N TYR A 424 -35.33 26.86 8.33
CA TYR A 424 -35.41 25.68 7.48
C TYR A 424 -34.30 24.66 7.79
N ASP A 425 -33.04 25.11 7.95
CA ASP A 425 -31.91 24.24 8.33
C ASP A 425 -32.11 23.60 9.71
N ARG A 426 -32.82 24.29 10.62
CA ARG A 426 -33.23 23.75 11.93
C ARG A 426 -34.45 22.82 11.86
N LYS A 427 -34.98 22.56 10.67
CA LYS A 427 -36.21 21.78 10.42
C LYS A 427 -37.47 22.39 11.04
N ASP A 428 -37.46 23.70 11.29
CA ASP A 428 -38.64 24.46 11.71
C ASP A 428 -39.28 25.15 10.50
N PHE A 429 -39.89 24.34 9.64
CA PHE A 429 -40.39 24.77 8.33
C PHE A 429 -41.52 25.81 8.43
N TYR A 430 -42.38 25.69 9.44
CA TYR A 430 -43.47 26.63 9.66
C TYR A 430 -42.94 27.99 10.10
N ARG A 431 -41.96 28.01 11.01
CA ARG A 431 -41.30 29.27 11.41
C ARG A 431 -40.58 29.93 10.26
N ALA A 432 -39.90 29.15 9.41
CA ALA A 432 -39.26 29.66 8.19
C ALA A 432 -40.26 30.39 7.27
N PHE A 433 -41.48 29.85 7.16
CA PHE A 433 -42.57 30.49 6.44
C PHE A 433 -43.09 31.76 7.13
N GLU A 434 -43.31 31.73 8.45
CA GLU A 434 -43.76 32.90 9.22
C GLU A 434 -42.79 34.08 9.15
N GLU A 435 -41.48 33.85 9.32
CA GLU A 435 -40.46 34.90 9.24
C GLU A 435 -40.38 35.51 7.84
N THR A 436 -40.55 34.70 6.80
CA THR A 436 -40.59 35.18 5.42
C THR A 436 -41.79 36.08 5.15
N ILE A 437 -42.95 35.75 5.72
CA ILE A 437 -44.14 36.61 5.59
C ILE A 437 -43.92 37.95 6.28
N LYS A 438 -43.31 37.97 7.46
CA LYS A 438 -42.96 39.22 8.15
C LYS A 438 -42.06 40.09 7.28
N ARG A 439 -41.07 39.47 6.60
CA ARG A 439 -40.22 40.18 5.63
C ARG A 439 -41.04 40.74 4.46
N TYR A 440 -41.94 39.96 3.88
CA TYR A 440 -42.79 40.40 2.76
C TYR A 440 -43.66 41.60 3.16
N ILE A 441 -44.30 41.56 4.33
CA ILE A 441 -45.11 42.66 4.85
C ILE A 441 -44.26 43.93 5.02
N SER A 442 -43.08 43.80 5.62
CA SER A 442 -42.17 44.92 5.82
C SER A 442 -41.78 45.57 4.49
N GLU A 443 -41.50 44.77 3.46
CA GLU A 443 -41.11 45.25 2.13
C GLU A 443 -42.28 45.94 1.42
N VAL A 444 -43.48 45.36 1.45
CA VAL A 444 -44.69 45.96 0.90
C VAL A 444 -44.98 47.29 1.59
N ARG A 445 -44.86 47.36 2.91
CA ARG A 445 -45.08 48.59 3.68
C ARG A 445 -44.06 49.66 3.32
N SER A 446 -42.78 49.28 3.20
CA SER A 446 -41.69 50.16 2.80
C SER A 446 -41.95 50.77 1.41
N LYS A 447 -42.27 49.94 0.41
CA LYS A 447 -42.52 50.40 -0.96
C LYS A 447 -43.79 51.21 -1.15
N SER A 448 -44.86 50.87 -0.43
CA SER A 448 -46.15 51.56 -0.56
C SER A 448 -46.26 52.83 0.30
N GLY A 449 -45.49 52.95 1.37
CA GLY A 449 -45.64 54.00 2.38
C GLY A 449 -46.93 53.88 3.21
N SER A 450 -47.62 52.73 3.19
CA SER A 450 -48.90 52.57 3.88
C SER A 450 -48.76 52.56 5.40
N ILE A 451 -49.62 53.34 6.06
CA ILE A 451 -49.74 53.44 7.52
C ILE A 451 -50.89 52.60 8.09
N ASN A 452 -51.46 51.68 7.29
CA ASN A 452 -52.56 50.84 7.72
C ASN A 452 -52.20 50.03 8.98
N SER A 453 -53.11 50.00 9.95
CA SER A 453 -52.92 49.35 11.25
C SER A 453 -52.99 47.82 11.17
N THR A 454 -53.57 47.26 10.10
CA THR A 454 -53.67 45.81 9.90
C THR A 454 -52.91 45.39 8.65
N ASP A 455 -52.17 44.29 8.74
CA ASP A 455 -51.36 43.81 7.61
C ASP A 455 -52.26 43.31 6.46
N SER A 456 -53.40 42.69 6.75
CA SER A 456 -54.35 42.24 5.71
C SER A 456 -55.07 43.42 5.04
N GLY A 457 -55.46 44.44 5.82
CA GLY A 457 -56.02 45.68 5.30
C GLY A 457 -55.03 46.42 4.40
N MET A 458 -53.76 46.47 4.79
CA MET A 458 -52.68 47.03 3.98
C MET A 458 -52.60 46.35 2.60
N MET A 459 -52.59 45.02 2.54
CA MET A 459 -52.49 44.30 1.26
C MET A 459 -53.64 44.66 0.30
N GLY A 460 -54.87 44.81 0.82
CA GLY A 460 -56.02 45.24 0.03
C GLY A 460 -56.03 46.72 -0.35
N GLU A 461 -55.33 47.56 0.41
CA GLU A 461 -55.17 48.99 0.17
C GLU A 461 -54.17 49.28 -0.97
N VAL A 462 -53.03 48.59 -0.95
CA VAL A 462 -51.85 48.93 -1.77
C VAL A 462 -51.76 48.16 -3.08
N PHE A 463 -52.36 46.97 -3.17
CA PHE A 463 -52.41 46.14 -4.38
C PHE A 463 -53.81 46.09 -5.00
N GLY A 464 -53.89 45.92 -6.32
CA GLY A 464 -55.13 45.78 -7.07
C GLY A 464 -55.34 46.86 -8.12
N LYS A 465 -56.50 46.83 -8.77
CA LYS A 465 -56.84 47.77 -9.85
C LYS A 465 -56.80 49.21 -9.35
N GLY A 466 -55.99 50.03 -10.01
CA GLY A 466 -55.83 51.45 -9.68
C GLY A 466 -55.11 51.75 -8.36
N LYS A 467 -54.43 50.77 -7.75
CA LYS A 467 -53.69 50.97 -6.49
C LYS A 467 -52.24 51.40 -6.69
N VAL A 468 -51.58 51.75 -5.59
CA VAL A 468 -50.25 52.39 -5.54
C VAL A 468 -49.15 51.50 -6.11
N LEU A 469 -49.14 50.22 -5.73
CA LEU A 469 -48.14 49.27 -6.23
C LEU A 469 -48.63 48.63 -7.54
N LYS A 470 -47.76 48.60 -8.55
CA LYS A 470 -48.06 48.14 -9.91
C LYS A 470 -47.14 47.01 -10.33
N VAL A 471 -47.56 45.77 -10.13
CA VAL A 471 -46.70 44.61 -10.36
C VAL A 471 -46.59 44.18 -11.82
N ALA A 472 -47.46 44.68 -12.71
CA ALA A 472 -47.52 44.26 -14.11
C ALA A 472 -47.07 45.34 -15.11
N ASP A 473 -46.93 46.60 -14.69
CA ASP A 473 -46.74 47.75 -15.61
C ASP A 473 -45.44 47.69 -16.43
N LYS A 474 -44.39 47.08 -15.90
CA LYS A 474 -43.11 46.97 -16.64
C LYS A 474 -43.14 45.96 -17.80
N TYR A 475 -44.16 45.10 -17.86
CA TYR A 475 -44.21 43.97 -18.78
C TYR A 475 -44.95 44.34 -20.07
N LYS A 476 -44.41 43.89 -21.21
CA LYS A 476 -45.00 44.07 -22.54
C LYS A 476 -45.13 42.74 -23.27
N LYS A 477 -45.90 42.71 -24.34
CA LYS A 477 -45.94 41.57 -25.26
C LYS A 477 -44.61 41.40 -25.99
N THR A 478 -44.41 40.23 -26.60
CA THR A 478 -43.19 39.89 -27.36
C THR A 478 -42.94 40.78 -28.56
N ASP A 479 -43.99 41.41 -29.11
CA ASP A 479 -43.92 42.40 -30.19
C ASP A 479 -43.66 43.84 -29.69
N GLY A 480 -43.50 44.03 -28.37
CA GLY A 480 -43.31 45.32 -27.72
C GLY A 480 -44.60 46.11 -27.47
N SER A 481 -45.76 45.60 -27.87
CA SER A 481 -47.06 46.25 -27.60
C SER A 481 -47.53 46.04 -26.16
N GLU A 482 -48.39 46.93 -25.68
CA GLU A 482 -48.97 46.83 -24.34
C GLU A 482 -49.93 45.63 -24.23
N PHE A 483 -50.01 45.06 -23.03
CA PHE A 483 -51.07 44.10 -22.70
C PHE A 483 -52.44 44.77 -22.74
N THR A 484 -53.50 43.97 -22.89
CA THR A 484 -54.85 44.53 -22.77
C THR A 484 -55.05 45.03 -21.32
N PRO A 485 -55.80 46.13 -21.11
CA PRO A 485 -56.09 46.62 -19.77
C PRO A 485 -56.69 45.53 -18.86
N PHE A 486 -57.54 44.67 -19.43
CA PHE A 486 -58.13 43.55 -18.71
C PHE A 486 -57.08 42.54 -18.20
N THR A 487 -56.03 42.23 -18.98
CA THR A 487 -54.95 41.35 -18.51
C THR A 487 -54.19 41.97 -17.33
N ILE A 488 -53.82 43.24 -17.44
CA ILE A 488 -53.11 43.96 -16.36
C ILE A 488 -54.00 43.99 -15.10
N GLU A 489 -55.25 44.41 -15.22
CA GLU A 489 -56.18 44.50 -14.10
C GLU A 489 -56.39 43.18 -13.36
N ASN A 490 -56.51 42.07 -14.08
CA ASN A 490 -56.65 40.74 -13.45
C ASN A 490 -55.36 40.29 -12.75
N ILE A 491 -54.19 40.63 -13.29
CA ILE A 491 -52.91 40.31 -12.65
C ILE A 491 -52.73 41.12 -11.36
N GLU A 492 -53.09 42.39 -11.38
CA GLU A 492 -53.06 43.28 -10.21
C GLU A 492 -54.03 42.81 -9.11
N GLU A 493 -55.29 42.49 -9.45
CA GLU A 493 -56.23 41.91 -8.47
C GLU A 493 -55.77 40.52 -7.99
N GLY A 494 -55.17 39.71 -8.87
CA GLY A 494 -54.59 38.43 -8.48
C GLY A 494 -53.48 38.58 -7.45
N GLN A 495 -52.57 39.54 -7.62
CA GLN A 495 -51.51 39.85 -6.65
C GLN A 495 -52.09 40.19 -5.28
N LYS A 496 -53.13 41.04 -5.25
CA LYS A 496 -53.83 41.43 -4.03
C LYS A 496 -54.41 40.22 -3.30
N PHE A 497 -55.19 39.39 -4.00
CA PHE A 497 -55.83 38.22 -3.37
C PHE A 497 -54.81 37.18 -2.90
N LEU A 498 -53.75 36.94 -3.66
CA LEU A 498 -52.68 36.03 -3.25
C LEU A 498 -51.94 36.56 -2.01
N SER A 499 -51.65 37.87 -1.97
CA SER A 499 -50.98 38.51 -0.82
C SER A 499 -51.85 38.48 0.45
N MET A 500 -53.15 38.70 0.32
CA MET A 500 -54.09 38.59 1.44
C MET A 500 -54.29 37.15 1.89
N GLY A 501 -54.39 36.22 0.94
CA GLY A 501 -54.62 34.80 1.20
C GLY A 501 -53.44 34.16 1.92
N ILE A 502 -52.21 34.39 1.43
CA ILE A 502 -51.01 33.82 2.05
C ILE A 502 -50.77 34.37 3.47
N LEU A 503 -51.08 35.66 3.69
CA LEU A 503 -51.00 36.26 5.01
C LEU A 503 -52.01 35.63 5.97
N SER A 504 -53.25 35.46 5.52
CA SER A 504 -54.33 34.93 6.35
C SER A 504 -54.13 33.44 6.68
N GLY A 505 -53.60 32.67 5.74
CA GLY A 505 -53.32 31.24 5.93
C GLY A 505 -52.12 30.94 6.83
N ALA A 506 -51.34 31.96 7.20
CA ALA A 506 -50.07 31.78 7.89
C ALA A 506 -49.94 32.59 9.17
N ARG A 507 -50.37 33.85 9.16
CA ARG A 507 -50.14 34.79 10.25
C ARG A 507 -51.45 35.18 10.91
N ASN A 508 -51.90 34.33 11.82
CA ASN A 508 -52.77 34.72 12.92
C ASN A 508 -52.47 33.87 14.16
N PRO A 509 -51.37 34.15 14.90
CA PRO A 509 -50.82 33.26 15.93
C PRO A 509 -51.79 32.97 17.09
N VAL A 510 -52.77 33.84 17.31
CA VAL A 510 -53.82 33.67 18.34
C VAL A 510 -55.05 32.94 17.78
N ALA A 511 -55.24 32.94 16.46
CA ALA A 511 -56.32 32.20 15.81
C ALA A 511 -55.91 30.83 15.29
N HIS A 512 -54.61 30.51 15.30
CA HIS A 512 -54.07 29.20 14.92
C HIS A 512 -53.69 28.42 16.19
N GLU A 513 -53.67 27.09 16.07
CA GLU A 513 -53.16 26.19 17.11
C GLU A 513 -51.64 26.35 17.29
N GLU A 514 -51.09 25.80 18.39
CA GLU A 514 -49.66 25.83 18.66
C GLU A 514 -48.83 25.28 17.49
N VAL A 515 -47.67 25.89 17.20
CA VAL A 515 -46.76 25.46 16.11
C VAL A 515 -46.41 23.96 16.22
N ALA A 516 -46.28 23.43 17.44
CA ALA A 516 -46.06 22.01 17.66
C ALA A 516 -47.22 21.15 17.12
N GLN A 517 -48.47 21.54 17.36
CA GLN A 517 -49.65 20.84 16.84
C GLN A 517 -49.74 20.92 15.31
N LEU A 518 -49.49 22.11 14.75
CA LEU A 518 -49.49 22.34 13.30
C LEU A 518 -48.42 21.49 12.58
N ARG A 519 -47.24 21.36 13.19
CA ARG A 519 -46.13 20.54 12.69
C ARG A 519 -46.39 19.05 12.86
N ASP A 520 -46.74 18.62 14.07
CA ASP A 520 -46.81 17.19 14.44
C ASP A 520 -48.05 16.51 13.83
N SER A 521 -49.12 17.26 13.57
CA SER A 521 -50.30 16.79 12.82
C SER A 521 -50.05 16.64 11.32
N LYS A 522 -48.91 17.13 10.81
CA LYS A 522 -48.58 17.21 9.37
C LYS A 522 -49.51 18.14 8.57
N LEU A 523 -50.19 19.09 9.21
CA LEU A 523 -50.93 20.14 8.50
C LEU A 523 -49.98 21.07 7.73
N PHE A 524 -48.81 21.35 8.31
CA PHE A 524 -47.71 22.06 7.65
C PHE A 524 -46.51 21.14 7.51
N THR A 525 -46.48 20.35 6.43
CA THR A 525 -45.29 19.57 6.08
C THR A 525 -44.18 20.47 5.53
N GLU A 526 -42.96 19.93 5.40
CA GLU A 526 -41.86 20.58 4.66
C GLU A 526 -42.32 21.03 3.26
N LYS A 527 -43.07 20.17 2.56
CA LYS A 527 -43.54 20.45 1.20
C LYS A 527 -44.56 21.59 1.16
N ASP A 528 -45.51 21.63 2.10
CA ASP A 528 -46.49 22.70 2.19
C ASP A 528 -45.81 24.05 2.46
N CYS A 529 -44.83 24.06 3.38
CA CYS A 529 -44.06 25.26 3.68
C CYS A 529 -43.21 25.70 2.47
N LEU A 530 -42.58 24.77 1.75
CA LEU A 530 -41.85 25.06 0.52
C LEU A 530 -42.74 25.63 -0.59
N ASP A 531 -43.96 25.10 -0.74
CA ASP A 531 -44.94 25.61 -1.70
C ASP A 531 -45.36 27.04 -1.35
N ALA A 532 -45.57 27.32 -0.06
CA ALA A 532 -45.88 28.65 0.43
C ALA A 532 -44.70 29.64 0.26
N LEU A 533 -43.47 29.22 0.56
CA LEU A 533 -42.25 30.00 0.29
C LEU A 533 -42.07 30.27 -1.22
N SER A 534 -42.41 29.30 -2.07
CA SER A 534 -42.38 29.47 -3.53
C SER A 534 -43.40 30.52 -3.99
N LEU A 535 -44.59 30.53 -3.40
CA LEU A 535 -45.59 31.56 -3.65
C LEU A 535 -45.10 32.94 -3.17
N LEU A 536 -44.54 33.06 -1.96
CA LEU A 536 -43.92 34.31 -1.49
C LEU A 536 -42.81 34.78 -2.43
N SER A 537 -41.99 33.84 -2.91
CA SER A 537 -40.94 34.16 -3.87
C SER A 537 -41.49 34.73 -5.17
N HIS A 538 -42.62 34.23 -5.65
CA HIS A 538 -43.31 34.80 -6.80
C HIS A 538 -43.84 36.20 -6.51
N LEU A 539 -44.46 36.41 -5.35
CA LEU A 539 -44.98 37.71 -4.92
C LEU A 539 -43.87 38.75 -4.74
N PHE A 540 -42.71 38.37 -4.18
CA PHE A 540 -41.53 39.23 -4.07
C PHE A 540 -41.02 39.69 -5.42
N ARG A 541 -40.82 38.78 -6.38
CA ARG A 541 -40.35 39.17 -7.73
C ARG A 541 -41.28 40.20 -8.37
N ARG A 542 -42.59 40.02 -8.20
CA ARG A 542 -43.61 41.00 -8.65
C ARG A 542 -43.54 42.31 -7.89
N LEU A 543 -43.27 42.27 -6.60
CA LEU A 543 -43.09 43.45 -5.77
C LEU A 543 -41.81 44.21 -6.12
N ASP A 544 -40.70 43.54 -6.47
CA ASP A 544 -39.45 44.17 -6.91
C ASP A 544 -39.68 45.08 -8.11
N ASP A 545 -40.63 44.68 -8.95
CA ASP A 545 -41.02 45.32 -10.20
C ASP A 545 -42.04 46.45 -10.06
N ALA A 546 -42.58 46.62 -8.85
CA ALA A 546 -43.73 47.49 -8.53
C ALA A 546 -43.37 48.84 -7.94
#